data_AF-A0A817MGD1-F1
#
_entry.id   AF-A0A817MGD1-F1
#
_cell.length_a   1.000
_cell.length_b   1.000
_cell.length_c   1.000
_cell.angle_alpha   90.00
_cell.angle_beta   90.00
_cell.angle_gamma   90.00
#
_symmetry.space_group_name_H-M   'P 1'
#
loop_
_entity.id
_entity.type
_entity.pdbx_description
1 polymer ?
#
loop_
_entity_poly.entity_id
_entity_poly.type
_entity_poly.pdbx_seq_one_letter_code
_entity_poly.pdbx_strand_id
1 'polypeptide(L)'
;MIKVIASGFIFGPNTYLHTGWNVMDGFLVIISVVDLGTMNRGIIMSPTESDTTSHILVINRTSGLKLVVQALLSSLRPIDHIVINCCIFFIIFGNVGVQALLTLFVLSSKDGWVQIMYNTIDAVDVEMQPIRNYSEAKSIYFISFISIVSFFVLNMFVGIVVKNFRSCQAQQELEEEARKKAKRGKKIERKQRLMREFPYYAHFSLWRKRLHDLCISKYFDLIIVTIIVFNVVTIWNQLDSFIVLLSIASIVIEKMVSGHIFPIHPTLILLKLLKMAKGVRALFYTVIQALPQVKNLSSILSSFLIFGTLGVELFGKLECSKEQPCSGLNKHAHFLNFCIALLTLFRVATGDNWNGIMKVSD
;
A
#
# COMPACT_ATOMS: atom_id res chain seq x y z
N MET A 1 14.64 -27.64 -12.23
CA MET A 1 14.90 -28.69 -13.24
C MET A 1 13.84 -28.71 -14.35
N ILE A 2 12.57 -29.03 -14.09
CA ILE A 2 11.52 -29.14 -15.14
C ILE A 2 11.38 -27.86 -16.00
N LYS A 3 11.31 -26.67 -15.39
CA LYS A 3 11.26 -25.39 -16.11
C LYS A 3 12.50 -25.11 -16.98
N VAL A 4 13.69 -25.53 -16.54
CA VAL A 4 14.95 -25.33 -17.27
C VAL A 4 15.00 -26.20 -18.51
N ILE A 5 14.50 -27.43 -18.41
CA ILE A 5 14.40 -28.38 -19.53
C ILE A 5 13.34 -27.92 -20.54
N ALA A 6 12.20 -27.40 -20.06
CA ALA A 6 11.10 -26.96 -20.92
C ALA A 6 11.37 -25.64 -21.68
N SER A 7 12.12 -24.71 -21.08
CA SER A 7 12.37 -23.38 -21.65
C SER A 7 13.77 -23.21 -22.26
N GLY A 8 14.68 -24.16 -22.04
CA GLY A 8 16.10 -24.01 -22.39
C GLY A 8 16.85 -23.10 -21.42
N PHE A 9 18.13 -23.40 -21.18
CA PHE A 9 18.91 -22.74 -20.12
C PHE A 9 19.44 -21.36 -20.53
N ILE A 10 20.17 -21.26 -21.66
CA ILE A 10 20.90 -20.03 -22.07
C ILE A 10 20.58 -19.58 -23.50
N PHE A 11 20.41 -20.49 -24.47
CA PHE A 11 20.29 -20.13 -25.89
C PHE A 11 18.85 -20.25 -26.42
N GLY A 12 18.30 -19.13 -26.90
CA GLY A 12 16.96 -19.04 -27.49
C GLY A 12 16.16 -17.80 -27.00
N PRO A 13 15.09 -17.39 -27.73
CA PRO A 13 14.30 -16.20 -27.42
C PRO A 13 13.39 -16.32 -26.18
N ASN A 14 13.16 -17.55 -25.67
CA ASN A 14 12.32 -17.83 -24.49
C ASN A 14 13.06 -18.67 -23.43
N THR A 15 14.32 -18.30 -23.14
CA THR A 15 15.18 -19.04 -22.21
C THR A 15 14.87 -18.73 -20.75
N TYR A 16 15.20 -19.69 -19.87
CA TYR A 16 14.96 -19.60 -18.43
C TYR A 16 15.58 -18.32 -17.83
N LEU A 17 16.81 -17.98 -18.20
CA LEU A 17 17.56 -16.84 -17.64
C LEU A 17 17.14 -15.45 -18.16
N HIS A 18 16.34 -15.38 -19.22
CA HIS A 18 15.91 -14.08 -19.79
C HIS A 18 14.87 -13.36 -18.90
N THR A 19 14.15 -14.10 -18.05
CA THR A 19 13.18 -13.52 -17.12
C THR A 19 13.84 -13.29 -15.76
N GLY A 20 13.94 -12.03 -15.31
CA GLY A 20 14.55 -11.71 -14.00
C GLY A 20 13.96 -12.47 -12.81
N TRP A 21 12.67 -12.83 -12.87
CA TRP A 21 11.99 -13.68 -11.87
C TRP A 21 12.52 -15.12 -11.82
N ASN A 22 12.85 -15.72 -12.97
CA ASN A 22 13.39 -17.08 -13.03
C ASN A 22 14.86 -17.12 -12.56
N VAL A 23 15.60 -16.03 -12.77
CA VAL A 23 16.98 -15.87 -12.25
C VAL A 23 16.95 -15.79 -10.72
N MET A 24 16.03 -15.01 -10.14
CA MET A 24 15.83 -14.93 -8.68
C MET A 24 15.43 -16.29 -8.08
N ASP A 25 14.51 -17.01 -8.74
CA ASP A 25 14.14 -18.38 -8.32
C ASP A 25 15.33 -19.34 -8.36
N GLY A 26 16.16 -19.24 -9.40
CA GLY A 26 17.37 -20.06 -9.51
C GLY A 26 18.36 -19.77 -8.39
N PHE A 27 18.56 -18.51 -8.05
CA PHE A 27 19.46 -18.07 -6.98
C PHE A 27 19.01 -18.56 -5.60
N LEU A 28 17.70 -18.48 -5.29
CA LEU A 28 17.14 -18.99 -4.04
C LEU A 28 17.29 -20.50 -3.90
N VAL A 29 17.05 -21.26 -4.99
CA VAL A 29 17.25 -22.71 -5.01
C VAL A 29 18.72 -23.06 -4.77
N ILE A 30 19.66 -22.26 -5.29
CA ILE A 30 21.10 -22.46 -5.04
C ILE A 30 21.43 -22.22 -3.55
N ILE A 31 20.95 -21.13 -2.95
CA ILE A 31 21.13 -20.86 -1.52
C ILE A 31 20.59 -22.02 -0.67
N SER A 32 19.35 -22.46 -0.90
CA SER A 32 18.77 -23.56 -0.11
C SER A 32 19.49 -24.90 -0.29
N VAL A 33 20.07 -25.19 -1.47
CA VAL A 33 20.88 -26.39 -1.69
C VAL A 33 22.24 -26.27 -0.99
N VAL A 34 22.85 -25.08 -0.97
CA VAL A 34 24.08 -24.82 -0.23
C VAL A 34 23.86 -25.00 1.26
N ASP A 35 22.77 -24.48 1.82
CA ASP A 35 22.40 -24.66 3.24
C ASP A 35 22.18 -26.14 3.60
N LEU A 36 21.53 -26.91 2.72
CA LEU A 36 21.35 -28.35 2.91
C LEU A 36 22.70 -29.11 2.85
N GLY A 37 23.62 -28.65 2.00
CA GLY A 37 24.95 -29.23 1.85
C GLY A 37 25.90 -28.92 3.01
N THR A 38 25.77 -27.75 3.64
CA THR A 38 26.58 -27.35 4.80
C THR A 38 26.12 -28.03 6.09
N MET A 39 24.82 -28.32 6.25
CA MET A 39 24.29 -29.12 7.38
C MET A 39 24.92 -30.50 7.49
N ASN A 40 25.22 -31.16 6.37
CA ASN A 40 25.74 -32.52 6.36
C ASN A 40 27.26 -32.61 6.65
N ARG A 41 27.97 -31.48 6.71
CA ARG A 41 29.42 -31.42 6.97
C ARG A 41 29.80 -30.92 8.37
N GLY A 42 28.84 -30.49 9.20
CA GLY A 42 29.12 -30.07 10.58
C GLY A 42 30.05 -28.86 10.74
N ILE A 43 30.28 -28.09 9.66
CA ILE A 43 31.26 -26.98 9.64
C ILE A 43 30.68 -25.68 10.22
N ILE A 44 29.35 -25.57 10.40
CA ILE A 44 28.71 -24.36 10.96
C ILE A 44 27.75 -24.78 12.06
N MET A 45 28.10 -24.45 13.31
CA MET A 45 27.20 -24.54 14.45
C MET A 45 26.36 -23.27 14.53
N SER A 46 25.24 -23.22 13.81
CA SER A 46 24.06 -22.38 14.12
C SER A 46 22.95 -22.59 13.09
N PRO A 47 21.87 -23.35 13.38
CA PRO A 47 20.66 -23.36 12.58
C PRO A 47 19.75 -22.23 13.05
N THR A 48 20.00 -20.99 12.61
CA THR A 48 19.07 -19.86 12.86
C THR A 48 19.19 -18.75 11.79
N GLU A 49 19.43 -19.09 10.52
CA GLU A 49 19.63 -18.07 9.48
C GLU A 49 18.96 -18.36 8.12
N SER A 50 18.33 -19.51 7.92
CA SER A 50 17.81 -19.92 6.60
C SER A 50 16.28 -19.96 6.46
N ASP A 51 15.48 -19.76 7.52
CA ASP A 51 14.00 -19.80 7.42
C ASP A 51 13.43 -18.62 6.62
N THR A 52 14.20 -17.55 6.48
CA THR A 52 13.91 -16.41 5.58
C THR A 52 13.69 -16.83 4.12
N THR A 53 14.43 -17.82 3.62
CA THR A 53 14.36 -18.24 2.20
C THR A 53 12.99 -18.86 1.87
N SER A 54 12.39 -19.57 2.84
CA SER A 54 11.04 -20.14 2.77
C SER A 54 9.95 -19.05 2.65
N HIS A 55 10.14 -17.90 3.30
CA HIS A 55 9.22 -16.76 3.21
C HIS A 55 9.36 -16.00 1.88
N ILE A 56 10.55 -15.91 1.30
CA ILE A 56 10.79 -15.29 -0.02
C ILE A 56 10.15 -16.12 -1.15
N LEU A 57 10.08 -17.46 -1.01
CA LEU A 57 9.39 -18.34 -1.96
C LEU A 57 7.88 -18.05 -2.11
N VAL A 58 7.23 -17.52 -1.06
CA VAL A 58 5.80 -17.14 -1.08
C VAL A 58 5.56 -15.94 -2.03
N ILE A 59 6.54 -15.05 -2.17
CA ILE A 59 6.49 -13.87 -3.03
C ILE A 59 6.36 -14.28 -4.50
N ASN A 60 7.16 -15.27 -4.92
CA ASN A 60 7.21 -15.68 -6.31
C ASN A 60 6.01 -16.53 -6.77
N ARG A 61 5.25 -17.10 -5.81
CA ARG A 61 4.07 -17.94 -6.07
C ARG A 61 2.79 -17.13 -6.34
N THR A 62 2.79 -15.83 -6.06
CA THR A 62 1.60 -14.97 -6.19
C THR A 62 1.73 -14.07 -7.41
N SER A 63 0.98 -14.35 -8.48
CA SER A 63 1.00 -13.58 -9.73
C SER A 63 0.67 -12.09 -9.55
N GLY A 64 -0.11 -11.74 -8.53
CA GLY A 64 -0.43 -10.35 -8.17
C GLY A 64 0.78 -9.54 -7.68
N LEU A 65 1.75 -10.16 -7.02
CA LEU A 65 2.90 -9.46 -6.44
C LEU A 65 3.91 -9.04 -7.50
N LYS A 66 4.07 -9.83 -8.56
CA LYS A 66 4.93 -9.48 -9.72
C LYS A 66 4.42 -8.25 -10.45
N LEU A 67 3.10 -8.14 -10.62
CA LEU A 67 2.47 -6.97 -11.22
C LEU A 67 2.68 -5.72 -10.36
N VAL A 68 2.58 -5.86 -9.03
CA VAL A 68 2.79 -4.74 -8.11
C VAL A 68 4.27 -4.33 -8.04
N VAL A 69 5.21 -5.27 -7.94
CA VAL A 69 6.66 -4.96 -7.98
C VAL A 69 7.03 -4.30 -9.31
N GLN A 70 6.50 -4.78 -10.41
CA GLN A 70 6.73 -4.17 -11.72
C GLN A 70 6.07 -2.79 -11.85
N ALA A 71 4.90 -2.57 -11.23
CA ALA A 71 4.29 -1.25 -11.13
C ALA A 71 5.11 -0.30 -10.24
N LEU A 72 5.63 -0.77 -9.09
CA LEU A 72 6.49 -0.01 -8.19
C LEU A 72 7.81 0.37 -8.88
N LEU A 73 8.50 -0.57 -9.51
CA LEU A 73 9.73 -0.31 -10.29
C LEU A 73 9.46 0.64 -11.48
N SER A 74 8.27 0.57 -12.07
CA SER A 74 7.87 1.51 -13.12
C SER A 74 7.53 2.89 -12.58
N SER A 75 7.05 2.99 -11.34
CA SER A 75 6.82 4.25 -10.63
C SER A 75 8.07 4.88 -10.02
N LEU A 76 9.16 4.10 -9.87
CA LEU A 76 10.47 4.57 -9.42
C LEU A 76 11.29 5.20 -10.56
N ARG A 77 11.05 4.77 -11.80
CA ARG A 77 11.74 5.32 -13.00
C ARG A 77 11.63 6.84 -13.17
N PRO A 78 10.51 7.52 -12.84
CA PRO A 78 10.44 8.99 -12.86
C PRO A 78 11.16 9.70 -11.71
N ILE A 79 11.59 8.96 -10.68
CA ILE A 79 12.15 9.46 -9.42
C ILE A 79 13.68 9.28 -9.39
N ASP A 80 14.26 8.60 -10.39
CA ASP A 80 15.69 8.28 -10.50
C ASP A 80 16.58 9.53 -10.46
N HIS A 81 16.30 10.54 -11.29
CA HIS A 81 17.04 11.80 -11.34
C HIS A 81 16.99 12.55 -10.00
N ILE A 82 15.88 12.37 -9.29
CA ILE A 82 15.61 13.05 -8.05
C ILE A 82 16.36 12.38 -6.89
N VAL A 83 16.33 11.05 -6.83
CA VAL A 83 17.13 10.26 -5.88
C VAL A 83 18.61 10.54 -6.11
N ILE A 84 19.07 10.61 -7.36
CA ILE A 84 20.45 10.94 -7.71
C ILE A 84 20.82 12.35 -7.23
N ASN A 85 19.96 13.36 -7.44
CA ASN A 85 20.22 14.72 -6.95
C ASN A 85 20.23 14.81 -5.42
N CYS A 86 19.34 14.09 -4.73
CA CYS A 86 19.38 13.95 -3.28
C CYS A 86 20.66 13.24 -2.82
N CYS A 87 21.06 12.15 -3.47
CA CYS A 87 22.31 11.45 -3.19
C CYS A 87 23.53 12.34 -3.40
N ILE A 88 23.57 13.15 -4.46
CA ILE A 88 24.64 14.12 -4.70
C ILE A 88 24.68 15.17 -3.58
N PHE A 89 23.52 15.69 -3.16
CA PHE A 89 23.43 16.59 -2.02
C PHE A 89 23.97 15.93 -0.73
N PHE A 90 23.55 14.69 -0.43
CA PHE A 90 24.05 13.93 0.71
C PHE A 90 25.55 13.59 0.61
N ILE A 91 26.09 13.38 -0.58
CA ILE A 91 27.52 13.11 -0.80
C ILE A 91 28.35 14.39 -0.63
N ILE A 92 27.87 15.54 -1.13
CA ILE A 92 28.55 16.84 -0.97
C ILE A 92 28.72 17.18 0.52
N PHE A 93 27.66 16.98 1.31
CA PHE A 93 27.70 17.19 2.77
C PHE A 93 28.27 15.99 3.55
N GLY A 94 28.30 14.80 2.94
CA GLY A 94 28.74 13.53 3.54
C GLY A 94 30.24 13.22 3.40
N ASN A 95 31.01 14.08 2.74
CA ASN A 95 32.48 13.95 2.63
C ASN A 95 33.23 14.00 3.99
N VAL A 96 32.50 14.17 5.10
CA VAL A 96 33.03 14.20 6.47
C VAL A 96 33.04 12.79 7.13
N GLY A 97 32.49 11.75 6.48
CA GLY A 97 32.64 10.34 6.90
C GLY A 97 31.35 9.52 6.86
N VAL A 98 31.47 8.18 6.86
CA VAL A 98 30.32 7.25 6.80
C VAL A 98 29.35 7.43 7.99
N GLN A 99 29.88 7.82 9.16
CA GLN A 99 29.07 8.16 10.34
C GLN A 99 28.27 9.47 10.18
N ALA A 100 28.77 10.41 9.37
CA ALA A 100 28.06 11.66 9.07
C ALA A 100 26.86 11.40 8.15
N LEU A 101 26.92 10.41 7.27
CA LEU A 101 25.84 10.07 6.34
C LEU A 101 24.59 9.54 7.08
N LEU A 102 24.77 8.66 8.07
CA LEU A 102 23.67 8.18 8.92
C LEU A 102 23.04 9.32 9.72
N THR A 103 23.88 10.23 10.24
CA THR A 103 23.43 11.42 10.96
C THR A 103 22.59 12.34 10.06
N LEU A 104 23.07 12.65 8.85
CA LEU A 104 22.34 13.47 7.88
C LEU A 104 21.02 12.82 7.44
N PHE A 105 21.00 11.49 7.30
CA PHE A 105 19.78 10.73 7.00
C PHE A 105 18.73 10.87 8.12
N VAL A 106 19.14 10.68 9.38
CA VAL A 106 18.27 10.86 10.56
C VAL A 106 17.74 12.30 10.64
N LEU A 107 18.60 13.29 10.40
CA LEU A 107 18.22 14.71 10.37
C LEU A 107 17.18 15.00 9.29
N SER A 108 17.35 14.44 8.09
CA SER A 108 16.37 14.60 6.98
C SER A 108 15.03 13.92 7.25
N SER A 109 15.04 12.82 8.01
CA SER A 109 13.84 12.07 8.39
C SER A 109 13.06 12.75 9.52
N LYS A 110 13.63 13.78 10.16
CA LYS A 110 13.04 14.57 11.27
C LYS A 110 12.65 13.75 12.50
N ASP A 111 13.15 12.53 12.64
CA ASP A 111 12.93 11.71 13.83
C ASP A 111 14.22 11.66 14.67
N GLY A 112 14.15 12.07 15.94
CA GLY A 112 15.31 12.11 16.84
C GLY A 112 16.40 13.15 16.52
N TRP A 113 16.15 14.10 15.60
CA TRP A 113 17.11 15.18 15.25
C TRP A 113 17.46 16.10 16.42
N VAL A 114 16.49 16.33 17.33
CA VAL A 114 16.65 17.20 18.50
C VAL A 114 17.76 16.68 19.42
N GLN A 115 17.81 15.37 19.66
CA GLN A 115 18.83 14.76 20.51
C GLN A 115 20.22 14.89 19.90
N ILE A 116 20.35 14.70 18.58
CA ILE A 116 21.61 14.87 17.86
C ILE A 116 22.08 16.31 17.93
N MET A 117 21.16 17.27 17.77
CA MET A 117 21.47 18.69 17.88
C MET A 117 21.97 19.05 19.28
N TYR A 118 21.29 18.62 20.35
CA TYR A 118 21.72 18.89 21.72
C TYR A 118 23.08 18.26 22.03
N ASN A 119 23.30 16.99 21.67
CA ASN A 119 24.60 16.34 21.84
C ASN A 119 25.72 17.08 21.08
N THR A 120 25.40 17.69 19.92
CA THR A 120 26.38 18.45 19.12
C THR A 120 26.68 19.83 19.69
N ILE A 121 25.69 20.51 20.27
CA ILE A 121 25.84 21.79 20.97
C ILE A 121 26.75 21.61 22.20
N ASP A 122 26.58 20.49 22.90
CA ASP A 122 27.33 20.18 24.12
C ASP A 122 28.74 19.61 23.84
N ALA A 123 29.03 19.17 22.61
CA ALA A 123 30.32 18.63 22.22
C ALA A 123 31.42 19.71 22.15
N VAL A 124 32.56 19.42 22.79
CA VAL A 124 33.71 20.33 22.94
C VAL A 124 34.85 19.94 21.98
N ASP A 125 35.52 18.82 22.27
CA ASP A 125 36.66 18.31 21.51
C ASP A 125 36.77 16.78 21.70
N VAL A 126 37.66 16.13 20.95
CA VAL A 126 37.93 14.68 21.04
C VAL A 126 38.40 14.33 22.46
N GLU A 127 37.86 13.26 23.04
CA GLU A 127 38.14 12.76 24.41
C GLU A 127 37.75 13.72 25.57
N MET A 128 37.01 14.80 25.29
CA MET A 128 36.53 15.74 26.31
C MET A 128 35.04 15.50 26.63
N GLN A 129 34.69 15.53 27.92
CA GLN A 129 33.31 15.40 28.37
C GLN A 129 32.47 16.59 27.83
N PRO A 130 31.25 16.34 27.31
CA PRO A 130 30.39 17.41 26.82
C PRO A 130 30.03 18.40 27.93
N ILE A 131 30.07 19.69 27.59
CA ILE A 131 29.69 20.79 28.46
C ILE A 131 28.38 21.37 27.92
N ARG A 132 27.36 21.43 28.79
CA ARG A 132 26.05 21.94 28.42
C ARG A 132 26.13 23.34 27.81
N ASN A 133 25.54 23.53 26.64
CA ASN A 133 25.51 24.79 25.89
C ASN A 133 26.90 25.35 25.54
N TYR A 134 27.90 24.50 25.28
CA TYR A 134 29.24 24.96 24.90
C TYR A 134 29.22 25.82 23.63
N SER A 135 28.49 25.38 22.60
CA SER A 135 28.40 26.11 21.32
C SER A 135 26.98 26.14 20.78
N GLU A 136 26.20 27.11 21.27
CA GLU A 136 24.80 27.31 20.87
C GLU A 136 24.66 27.65 19.38
N ALA A 137 25.67 28.29 18.76
CA ALA A 137 25.68 28.66 17.35
C ALA A 137 25.56 27.45 16.41
N LYS A 138 25.97 26.25 16.85
CA LYS A 138 25.82 25.00 16.08
C LYS A 138 24.34 24.65 15.83
N SER A 139 23.41 25.11 16.67
CA SER A 139 21.96 24.91 16.47
C SER A 139 21.44 25.52 15.16
N ILE A 140 21.98 26.68 14.77
CA ILE A 140 21.59 27.42 13.56
C ILE A 140 21.93 26.61 12.31
N TYR A 141 23.05 25.89 12.33
CA TYR A 141 23.42 24.97 11.26
C TYR A 141 22.38 23.86 11.08
N PHE A 142 21.94 23.20 12.17
CA PHE A 142 20.92 22.14 12.08
C PHE A 142 19.56 22.66 11.61
N ILE A 143 19.12 23.81 12.14
CA ILE A 143 17.82 24.41 11.77
C ILE A 143 17.81 24.84 10.31
N SER A 144 18.89 25.48 9.84
CA SER A 144 19.02 25.90 8.44
C SER A 144 19.09 24.70 7.49
N PHE A 145 19.88 23.68 7.83
CA PHE A 145 19.97 22.44 7.07
C PHE A 145 18.61 21.73 6.94
N ILE A 146 17.90 21.51 8.05
CA ILE A 146 16.58 20.88 8.05
C ILE A 146 15.59 21.69 7.21
N SER A 147 15.63 23.01 7.30
CA SER A 147 14.74 23.90 6.54
C SER A 147 15.01 23.81 5.04
N ILE A 148 16.28 23.85 4.61
CA ILE A 148 16.68 23.74 3.20
C ILE A 148 16.29 22.38 2.61
N VAL A 149 16.63 21.29 3.30
CA VAL A 149 16.32 19.93 2.84
C VAL A 149 14.81 19.70 2.79
N SER A 150 14.08 20.14 3.82
CA SER A 150 12.62 20.02 3.85
C SER A 150 11.96 20.77 2.71
N PHE A 151 12.41 21.99 2.43
CA PHE A 151 11.88 22.81 1.34
C PHE A 151 12.14 22.16 -0.01
N PHE A 152 13.37 21.67 -0.24
CA PHE A 152 13.72 21.00 -1.49
C PHE A 152 12.91 19.72 -1.70
N VAL A 153 12.85 18.83 -0.70
CA VAL A 153 12.10 17.56 -0.76
C VAL A 153 10.61 17.81 -0.99
N LEU A 154 10.02 18.82 -0.34
CA LEU A 154 8.61 19.17 -0.53
C LEU A 154 8.34 19.71 -1.94
N ASN A 155 9.18 20.62 -2.44
CA ASN A 155 9.04 21.17 -3.79
C ASN A 155 9.23 20.11 -4.88
N MET A 156 10.18 19.21 -4.67
CA MET A 156 10.43 18.04 -5.51
C MET A 156 9.24 17.07 -5.50
N PHE A 157 8.67 16.77 -4.34
CA PHE A 157 7.50 15.91 -4.21
C PHE A 157 6.29 16.50 -4.93
N VAL A 158 6.00 17.79 -4.69
CA VAL A 158 4.95 18.51 -5.43
C VAL A 158 5.24 18.47 -6.93
N GLY A 159 6.49 18.65 -7.34
CA GLY A 159 6.91 18.53 -8.73
C GLY A 159 6.61 17.16 -9.35
N ILE A 160 6.91 16.06 -8.65
CA ILE A 160 6.61 14.69 -9.09
C ILE A 160 5.10 14.47 -9.15
N VAL A 161 4.36 14.84 -8.09
CA VAL A 161 2.91 14.64 -8.04
C VAL A 161 2.22 15.41 -9.14
N VAL A 162 2.62 16.67 -9.39
CA VAL A 162 2.08 17.49 -10.48
C VAL A 162 2.46 16.90 -11.84
N LYS A 163 3.69 16.44 -12.03
CA LYS A 163 4.09 15.75 -13.28
C LYS A 163 3.25 14.49 -13.51
N ASN A 164 3.12 13.63 -12.50
CA ASN A 164 2.32 12.41 -12.57
C ASN A 164 0.83 12.71 -12.82
N PHE A 165 0.29 13.74 -12.16
CA PHE A 165 -1.09 14.16 -12.37
C PHE A 165 -1.31 14.65 -13.82
N ARG A 166 -0.41 15.51 -14.32
CA ARG A 166 -0.46 15.99 -15.72
C ARG A 166 -0.30 14.85 -16.72
N SER A 167 0.61 13.90 -16.47
CA SER A 167 0.80 12.71 -17.32
C SER A 167 -0.43 11.80 -17.32
N CYS A 168 -1.05 11.59 -16.15
CA CYS A 168 -2.28 10.81 -16.02
C CYS A 168 -3.44 11.47 -16.76
N GLN A 169 -3.60 12.79 -16.61
CA GLN A 169 -4.61 13.56 -17.32
C GLN A 169 -4.44 13.44 -18.85
N ALA A 170 -3.22 13.58 -19.36
CA ALA A 170 -2.94 13.44 -20.78
C ALA A 170 -3.22 12.01 -21.30
N GLN A 171 -2.88 10.97 -20.53
CA GLN A 171 -3.21 9.59 -20.87
C GLN A 171 -4.72 9.34 -20.92
N GLN A 172 -5.46 9.87 -19.94
CA GLN A 172 -6.92 9.74 -19.90
C GLN A 172 -7.58 10.44 -21.09
N GLU A 173 -7.12 11.63 -21.47
CA GLU A 173 -7.62 12.35 -22.64
C GLU A 173 -7.40 11.55 -23.93
N LEU A 174 -6.19 11.01 -24.14
CA LEU A 174 -5.88 10.15 -25.29
C LEU A 174 -6.73 8.87 -25.30
N GLU A 175 -6.91 8.23 -24.15
CA GLU A 175 -7.71 7.00 -24.02
C GLU A 175 -9.20 7.27 -24.26
N GLU A 176 -9.72 8.40 -23.77
CA GLU A 176 -11.08 8.85 -24.06
C GLU A 176 -11.28 9.14 -25.54
N GLU A 177 -10.34 9.83 -26.19
CA GLU A 177 -10.38 10.06 -27.62
C GLU A 177 -10.37 8.76 -28.41
N ALA A 178 -9.48 7.83 -28.05
CA ALA A 178 -9.41 6.50 -28.66
C ALA A 178 -10.74 5.74 -28.47
N ARG A 179 -11.34 5.80 -27.28
CA ARG A 179 -12.64 5.19 -26.98
C ARG A 179 -13.78 5.82 -27.79
N LYS A 180 -13.78 7.14 -27.95
CA LYS A 180 -14.76 7.88 -28.77
C LYS A 180 -14.61 7.52 -30.25
N LYS A 181 -13.37 7.47 -30.77
CA LYS A 181 -13.04 7.04 -32.14
C LYS A 181 -13.46 5.59 -32.37
N ALA A 182 -13.17 4.68 -31.45
CA ALA A 182 -13.57 3.27 -31.52
C ALA A 182 -15.10 3.09 -31.49
N LYS A 183 -15.82 3.82 -30.63
CA LYS A 183 -17.30 3.81 -30.61
C LYS A 183 -17.90 4.33 -31.91
N ARG A 184 -17.34 5.41 -32.48
CA ARG A 184 -17.78 5.96 -33.78
C ARG A 184 -17.51 4.98 -34.91
N GLY A 185 -16.33 4.36 -34.96
CA GLY A 185 -15.98 3.31 -35.91
C GLY A 185 -16.94 2.13 -35.85
N LYS A 186 -17.18 1.58 -34.65
CA LYS A 186 -18.16 0.49 -34.44
C LYS A 186 -19.58 0.87 -34.83
N LYS A 187 -20.01 2.13 -34.62
CA LYS A 187 -21.33 2.62 -35.06
C LYS A 187 -21.44 2.70 -36.58
N ILE A 188 -20.43 3.25 -37.24
CA ILE A 188 -20.37 3.34 -38.71
C ILE A 188 -20.35 1.93 -39.30
N GLU A 189 -19.54 1.03 -38.75
CA GLU A 189 -19.45 -0.36 -39.18
C GLU A 189 -20.78 -1.12 -38.96
N ARG A 190 -21.43 -0.96 -37.80
CA ARG A 190 -22.79 -1.49 -37.57
C ARG A 190 -23.80 -0.94 -38.57
N LYS A 191 -23.79 0.37 -38.82
CA LYS A 191 -24.70 1.01 -39.77
C LYS A 191 -24.45 0.50 -41.19
N GLN A 192 -23.19 0.33 -41.59
CA GLN A 192 -22.81 -0.23 -42.89
C GLN A 192 -23.21 -1.70 -43.03
N ARG A 193 -23.08 -2.52 -41.98
CA ARG A 193 -23.58 -3.91 -41.96
C ARG A 193 -25.11 -3.95 -42.08
N LEU A 194 -25.81 -3.15 -41.26
CA LEU A 194 -27.27 -3.03 -41.27
C LEU A 194 -27.85 -2.43 -42.57
N MET A 195 -27.10 -1.59 -43.28
CA MET A 195 -27.52 -1.07 -44.60
C MET A 195 -27.27 -2.09 -45.73
N ARG A 196 -26.39 -3.08 -45.51
CA ARG A 196 -26.11 -4.16 -46.46
C ARG A 196 -27.10 -5.31 -46.34
N GLU A 197 -27.66 -5.53 -45.15
CA GLU A 197 -28.73 -6.50 -44.90
C GLU A 197 -30.10 -5.84 -45.09
N PHE A 198 -30.95 -6.40 -45.95
CA PHE A 198 -32.36 -6.00 -46.02
C PHE A 198 -33.00 -6.21 -44.63
N PRO A 199 -33.76 -5.26 -44.07
CA PRO A 199 -34.30 -5.39 -42.72
C PRO A 199 -35.14 -6.67 -42.57
N TYR A 200 -34.79 -7.54 -41.63
CA TYR A 200 -35.40 -8.87 -41.40
C TYR A 200 -36.93 -8.88 -41.28
N TYR A 201 -37.50 -7.78 -40.78
CA TYR A 201 -38.94 -7.57 -40.58
C TYR A 201 -39.69 -7.08 -41.84
N ALA A 202 -39.01 -6.93 -42.98
CA ALA A 202 -39.62 -6.55 -44.25
C ALA A 202 -40.68 -7.57 -44.73
N HIS A 203 -40.54 -8.84 -44.34
CA HIS A 203 -41.46 -9.93 -44.68
C HIS A 203 -42.53 -10.23 -43.60
N PHE A 204 -42.65 -9.43 -42.54
CA PHE A 204 -43.64 -9.70 -41.49
C PHE A 204 -45.07 -9.31 -41.89
N SER A 205 -46.04 -10.12 -41.46
CA SER A 205 -47.47 -9.82 -41.56
C SER A 205 -47.83 -8.58 -40.73
N LEU A 206 -48.87 -7.83 -41.15
CA LEU A 206 -49.22 -6.52 -40.56
C LEU A 206 -49.40 -6.53 -39.04
N TRP A 207 -50.03 -7.58 -38.48
CA TRP A 207 -50.23 -7.72 -37.03
C TRP A 207 -48.92 -7.96 -36.27
N ARG A 208 -48.01 -8.75 -36.83
CA ARG A 208 -46.69 -9.01 -36.24
C ARG A 208 -45.79 -7.77 -36.30
N LYS A 209 -45.87 -6.99 -37.39
CA LYS A 209 -45.15 -5.73 -37.53
C LYS A 209 -45.63 -4.68 -36.53
N ARG A 210 -46.95 -4.56 -36.30
CA ARG A 210 -47.49 -3.67 -35.27
C ARG A 210 -47.05 -4.03 -33.86
N LEU A 211 -47.03 -5.31 -33.49
CA LEU A 211 -46.52 -5.74 -32.18
C LEU A 211 -45.02 -5.44 -32.02
N HIS A 212 -44.24 -5.66 -33.07
CA HIS A 212 -42.81 -5.32 -33.09
C HIS A 212 -42.56 -3.81 -32.94
N ASP A 213 -43.32 -2.98 -33.65
CA ASP A 213 -43.22 -1.52 -33.57
C ASP A 213 -43.69 -0.99 -32.20
N LEU A 214 -44.64 -1.66 -31.55
CA LEU A 214 -45.10 -1.35 -30.19
C LEU A 214 -44.03 -1.67 -29.14
N CYS A 215 -43.36 -2.82 -29.24
CA CYS A 215 -42.28 -3.22 -28.32
C CYS A 215 -41.00 -2.39 -28.47
N ILE A 216 -40.70 -1.86 -29.66
CA ILE A 216 -39.53 -1.00 -29.91
C ILE A 216 -39.84 0.49 -29.67
N SER A 217 -41.10 0.81 -29.37
CA SER A 217 -41.50 2.18 -29.11
C SER A 217 -40.85 2.73 -27.84
N LYS A 218 -40.39 3.99 -27.91
CA LYS A 218 -39.82 4.70 -26.74
C LYS A 218 -40.80 4.78 -25.55
N TYR A 219 -42.10 4.72 -25.80
CA TYR A 219 -43.14 4.76 -24.77
C TYR A 219 -43.18 3.46 -23.97
N PHE A 220 -42.97 2.30 -24.62
CA PHE A 220 -42.91 1.01 -23.93
C PHE A 220 -41.66 0.89 -23.05
N ASP A 221 -40.51 1.36 -23.56
CA ASP A 221 -39.28 1.46 -22.77
C ASP A 221 -39.45 2.40 -21.56
N LEU A 222 -40.13 3.54 -21.74
CA LEU A 222 -40.44 4.46 -20.65
C LEU A 222 -41.27 3.77 -19.56
N ILE A 223 -42.29 2.98 -19.94
CA ILE A 223 -43.12 2.22 -19.01
C ILE A 223 -42.29 1.20 -18.22
N ILE A 224 -41.41 0.45 -18.88
CA ILE A 224 -40.51 -0.51 -18.21
C ILE A 224 -39.59 0.21 -17.22
N VAL A 225 -38.99 1.33 -17.63
CA VAL A 225 -38.12 2.14 -16.74
C VAL A 225 -38.90 2.67 -15.55
N THR A 226 -40.14 3.15 -15.74
CA THR A 226 -41.01 3.58 -14.65
C THR A 226 -41.33 2.44 -13.67
N ILE A 227 -41.61 1.23 -14.18
CA ILE A 227 -41.84 0.04 -13.35
C ILE A 227 -40.59 -0.33 -12.54
N ILE A 228 -39.40 -0.28 -13.16
CA ILE A 228 -38.13 -0.55 -12.46
C ILE A 228 -37.87 0.50 -11.38
N VAL A 229 -38.05 1.79 -11.69
CA VAL A 229 -37.89 2.89 -10.71
C VAL A 229 -38.85 2.71 -9.55
N PHE A 230 -40.11 2.36 -9.82
CA PHE A 230 -41.09 2.08 -8.78
C PHE A 230 -40.68 0.89 -7.90
N ASN A 231 -40.18 -0.20 -8.50
CA ASN A 231 -39.69 -1.37 -7.78
C ASN A 231 -38.44 -1.06 -6.93
N VAL A 232 -37.55 -0.19 -7.40
CA VAL A 232 -36.40 0.27 -6.61
C VAL A 232 -36.90 1.07 -5.40
N VAL A 233 -37.84 2.00 -5.58
CA VAL A 233 -38.43 2.81 -4.50
C VAL A 233 -39.09 1.92 -3.43
N THR A 234 -39.82 0.87 -3.82
CA THR A 234 -40.43 -0.06 -2.86
C THR A 234 -39.39 -0.86 -2.07
N ILE A 235 -38.25 -1.23 -2.67
CA ILE A 235 -37.14 -1.90 -1.96
C ILE A 235 -36.49 -0.96 -0.93
N TRP A 236 -36.28 0.32 -1.26
CA TRP A 236 -35.77 1.31 -0.30
C TRP A 236 -36.73 1.52 0.87
N ASN A 237 -38.05 1.53 0.62
CA ASN A 237 -39.06 1.63 1.66
C ASN A 237 -39.06 0.40 2.61
N GLN A 238 -38.72 -0.80 2.11
CA GLN A 238 -38.57 -1.99 2.95
C GLN A 238 -37.34 -1.92 3.87
N LEU A 239 -36.23 -1.35 3.39
CA LEU A 239 -35.03 -1.14 4.20
C LEU A 239 -35.26 -0.10 5.31
N ASP A 240 -35.96 1.00 5.01
CA ASP A 240 -36.32 2.00 6.03
C ASP A 240 -37.24 1.41 7.10
N SER A 241 -38.20 0.56 6.73
CA SER A 241 -39.05 -0.17 7.68
C SER A 241 -38.25 -1.11 8.59
N PHE A 242 -37.28 -1.85 8.04
CA PHE A 242 -36.40 -2.73 8.81
C PHE A 242 -35.51 -1.98 9.81
N ILE A 243 -34.98 -0.81 9.40
CA ILE A 243 -34.16 0.05 10.27
C ILE A 243 -34.98 0.62 11.43
N VAL A 244 -36.25 0.99 11.17
CA VAL A 244 -37.17 1.46 12.21
C VAL A 244 -37.49 0.33 13.20
N LEU A 245 -37.75 -0.88 12.72
CA LEU A 245 -37.99 -2.06 13.58
C LEU A 245 -36.77 -2.41 14.45
N LEU A 246 -35.56 -2.40 13.91
CA LEU A 246 -34.33 -2.59 14.68
C LEU A 246 -34.12 -1.49 15.73
N SER A 247 -34.52 -0.25 15.42
CA SER A 247 -34.45 0.86 16.37
C SER A 247 -35.44 0.68 17.53
N ILE A 248 -36.65 0.22 17.24
CA ILE A 248 -37.66 -0.07 18.26
C ILE A 248 -37.22 -1.28 19.11
N ALA A 249 -36.75 -2.35 18.48
CA ALA A 249 -36.24 -3.53 19.18
C ALA A 249 -35.06 -3.20 20.10
N SER A 250 -34.15 -2.32 19.68
CA SER A 250 -33.04 -1.85 20.53
C SER A 250 -33.54 -1.10 21.78
N ILE A 251 -34.56 -0.26 21.67
CA ILE A 251 -35.15 0.47 22.80
C ILE A 251 -35.90 -0.49 23.74
N VAL A 252 -36.60 -1.49 23.19
CA VAL A 252 -37.30 -2.51 23.97
C VAL A 252 -36.30 -3.40 24.72
N ILE A 253 -35.20 -3.80 24.08
CA ILE A 253 -34.13 -4.58 24.71
C ILE A 253 -33.46 -3.77 25.82
N GLU A 254 -33.19 -2.49 25.61
CA GLU A 254 -32.65 -1.59 26.64
C GLU A 254 -33.56 -1.48 27.87
N LYS A 255 -34.90 -1.48 27.66
CA LYS A 255 -35.89 -1.46 28.74
C LYS A 255 -36.08 -2.82 29.42
N MET A 256 -35.91 -3.93 28.71
CA MET A 256 -36.03 -5.30 29.25
C MET A 256 -34.74 -5.75 29.96
N VAL A 257 -33.57 -5.23 29.56
CA VAL A 257 -32.24 -5.51 30.16
C VAL A 257 -31.91 -4.53 31.29
N SER A 258 -32.94 -3.98 31.95
CA SER A 258 -32.79 -3.38 33.29
C SER A 258 -32.57 -4.45 34.39
N GLY A 259 -32.57 -5.74 34.03
CA GLY A 259 -31.91 -6.80 34.79
C GLY A 259 -30.46 -6.93 34.31
N HIS A 260 -29.52 -6.48 35.14
CA HIS A 260 -28.07 -6.52 34.96
C HIS A 260 -27.58 -7.73 34.14
N ILE A 261 -26.84 -7.50 33.04
CA ILE A 261 -25.63 -8.28 32.64
C ILE A 261 -24.93 -7.71 31.38
N PHE A 262 -25.54 -6.87 30.53
CA PHE A 262 -24.81 -6.28 29.38
C PHE A 262 -25.00 -4.76 29.20
N PRO A 263 -24.01 -3.91 29.52
CA PRO A 263 -24.00 -2.52 29.09
C PRO A 263 -23.76 -2.44 27.58
N ILE A 264 -24.75 -1.96 26.83
CA ILE A 264 -24.56 -1.58 25.42
C ILE A 264 -23.58 -0.40 25.39
N HIS A 265 -22.38 -0.59 24.85
CA HIS A 265 -21.36 0.46 24.82
C HIS A 265 -21.87 1.70 24.04
N PRO A 266 -21.60 2.93 24.52
CA PRO A 266 -22.00 4.20 23.88
C PRO A 266 -21.55 4.38 22.43
N THR A 267 -20.59 3.56 21.97
CA THR A 267 -20.09 3.51 20.59
C THR A 267 -21.17 3.09 19.58
N LEU A 268 -22.14 2.26 19.97
CA LEU A 268 -23.29 1.90 19.11
C LEU A 268 -24.28 3.06 18.96
N ILE A 269 -24.33 3.98 19.93
CA ILE A 269 -25.12 5.22 19.85
C ILE A 269 -24.45 6.21 18.87
N LEU A 270 -23.11 6.25 18.82
CA LEU A 270 -22.36 7.06 17.85
C LEU A 270 -22.63 6.64 16.39
N LEU A 271 -22.87 5.35 16.12
CA LEU A 271 -23.30 4.86 14.79
C LEU A 271 -24.67 5.42 14.38
N LYS A 272 -25.52 5.89 15.32
CA LYS A 272 -26.76 6.60 14.98
C LYS A 272 -26.49 7.96 14.33
N LEU A 273 -25.35 8.62 14.58
CA LEU A 273 -24.99 9.89 13.92
C LEU A 273 -24.67 9.71 12.44
N LEU A 274 -24.17 8.53 12.02
CA LEU A 274 -24.00 8.18 10.61
C LEU A 274 -25.33 8.15 9.84
N LYS A 275 -26.47 8.09 10.54
CA LYS A 275 -27.81 8.12 9.93
C LYS A 275 -28.27 9.53 9.53
N MET A 276 -27.67 10.60 10.06
CA MET A 276 -28.24 11.95 9.91
C MET A 276 -27.67 12.77 8.75
N ALA A 277 -26.47 12.45 8.25
CA ALA A 277 -25.85 13.20 7.16
C ALA A 277 -25.79 12.37 5.88
N LYS A 278 -26.62 12.72 4.88
CA LYS A 278 -26.52 12.18 3.50
C LYS A 278 -25.08 12.25 2.97
N GLY A 279 -24.34 13.29 3.33
CA GLY A 279 -22.91 13.45 2.99
C GLY A 279 -21.97 12.43 3.64
N VAL A 280 -22.15 12.11 4.93
CA VAL A 280 -21.29 11.15 5.63
C VAL A 280 -21.53 9.72 5.15
N ARG A 281 -22.78 9.38 4.81
CA ARG A 281 -23.09 8.08 4.18
C ARG A 281 -22.44 7.93 2.81
N ALA A 282 -22.43 8.99 2.00
CA ALA A 282 -21.76 8.99 0.72
C ALA A 282 -20.24 8.75 0.89
N LEU A 283 -19.61 9.39 1.88
CA LEU A 283 -18.19 9.16 2.22
C LEU A 283 -17.93 7.73 2.71
N PHE A 284 -18.81 7.18 3.55
CA PHE A 284 -18.65 5.81 4.03
C PHE A 284 -18.79 4.79 2.90
N TYR A 285 -19.73 5.04 1.97
CA TYR A 285 -19.92 4.23 0.77
C TYR A 285 -18.70 4.29 -0.16
N THR A 286 -18.09 5.46 -0.36
CA THR A 286 -16.87 5.58 -1.16
C THR A 286 -15.69 4.88 -0.50
N VAL A 287 -15.54 4.97 0.82
CA VAL A 287 -14.51 4.22 1.58
C VAL A 287 -14.70 2.71 1.43
N ILE A 288 -15.92 2.21 1.61
CA ILE A 288 -16.22 0.77 1.46
C ILE A 288 -15.98 0.31 0.01
N GLN A 289 -16.31 1.13 -1.00
CA GLN A 289 -16.00 0.81 -2.40
C GLN A 289 -14.51 0.91 -2.73
N ALA A 290 -13.73 1.68 -1.99
CA ALA A 290 -12.28 1.76 -2.12
C ALA A 290 -11.55 0.58 -1.43
N LEU A 291 -12.13 -0.05 -0.40
CA LEU A 291 -11.54 -1.21 0.28
C LEU A 291 -11.18 -2.38 -0.67
N PRO A 292 -12.01 -2.76 -1.66
CA PRO A 292 -11.62 -3.72 -2.70
C PRO A 292 -10.40 -3.30 -3.52
N GLN A 293 -10.20 -1.99 -3.75
CA GLN A 293 -9.00 -1.47 -4.42
C GLN A 293 -7.77 -1.60 -3.52
N VAL A 294 -7.96 -1.45 -2.20
CA VAL A 294 -6.94 -1.74 -1.17
C VAL A 294 -6.60 -3.23 -1.08
N LYS A 295 -7.43 -4.14 -1.61
CA LYS A 295 -7.06 -5.56 -1.70
C LYS A 295 -5.83 -5.80 -2.61
N ASN A 296 -5.57 -4.91 -3.57
CA ASN A 296 -4.33 -4.92 -4.36
C ASN A 296 -3.10 -4.43 -3.56
N LEU A 297 -3.30 -3.77 -2.41
CA LEU A 297 -2.24 -3.48 -1.41
C LEU A 297 -1.86 -4.73 -0.59
N SER A 298 -2.36 -5.92 -0.94
CA SER A 298 -1.86 -7.21 -0.40
C SER A 298 -0.35 -7.35 -0.51
N SER A 299 0.29 -6.70 -1.50
CA SER A 299 1.75 -6.62 -1.59
C SER A 299 2.38 -5.92 -0.39
N ILE A 300 1.80 -4.81 0.07
CA ILE A 300 2.34 -4.07 1.22
C ILE A 300 2.16 -4.92 2.48
N LEU A 301 0.96 -5.47 2.67
CA LEU A 301 0.69 -6.40 3.78
C LEU A 301 1.66 -7.60 3.76
N SER A 302 1.97 -8.17 2.58
CA SER A 302 2.92 -9.26 2.45
C SER A 302 4.33 -8.86 2.88
N SER A 303 4.80 -7.65 2.53
CA SER A 303 6.10 -7.15 2.97
C SER A 303 6.16 -7.02 4.49
N PHE A 304 5.10 -6.51 5.13
CA PHE A 304 5.02 -6.46 6.60
C PHE A 304 5.08 -7.85 7.22
N LEU A 305 4.44 -8.86 6.62
CA LEU A 305 4.49 -10.25 7.12
C LEU A 305 5.90 -10.85 7.02
N ILE A 306 6.64 -10.57 5.93
CA ILE A 306 8.02 -11.04 5.74
C ILE A 306 8.96 -10.35 6.73
N PHE A 307 8.92 -9.02 6.83
CA PHE A 307 9.73 -8.30 7.80
C PHE A 307 9.33 -8.63 9.24
N GLY A 308 8.06 -8.96 9.49
CA GLY A 308 7.56 -9.37 10.80
C GLY A 308 8.14 -10.69 11.26
N THR A 309 8.16 -11.70 10.38
CA THR A 309 8.79 -13.01 10.66
C THR A 309 10.30 -12.86 10.83
N LEU A 310 10.96 -12.16 9.92
CA LEU A 310 12.38 -11.80 10.02
C LEU A 310 12.73 -11.07 11.31
N GLY A 311 11.89 -10.11 11.72
CA GLY A 311 12.10 -9.35 12.93
C GLY A 311 12.05 -10.24 14.17
N VAL A 312 11.14 -11.22 14.22
CA VAL A 312 11.09 -12.19 15.33
C VAL A 312 12.30 -13.12 15.33
N GLU A 313 12.76 -13.56 14.17
CA GLU A 313 13.92 -14.47 14.09
C GLU A 313 15.24 -13.75 14.44
N LEU A 314 15.46 -12.55 13.89
CA LEU A 314 16.68 -11.78 14.10
C LEU A 314 16.71 -11.08 15.46
N PHE A 315 15.59 -10.53 15.91
CA PHE A 315 15.52 -9.65 17.08
C PHE A 315 14.64 -10.19 18.22
N GLY A 316 14.06 -11.39 18.08
CA GLY A 316 13.19 -11.97 19.11
C GLY A 316 13.92 -12.38 20.39
N LYS A 317 15.24 -12.54 20.36
CA LYS A 317 16.06 -12.88 21.54
C LYS A 317 16.74 -11.68 22.19
N LEU A 318 16.41 -10.45 21.77
CA LEU A 318 17.00 -9.27 22.37
C LEU A 318 16.50 -9.08 23.81
N GLU A 319 17.41 -9.26 24.77
CA GLU A 319 17.17 -9.00 26.18
C GLU A 319 17.71 -7.62 26.56
N CYS A 320 16.79 -6.70 26.86
CA CYS A 320 17.14 -5.38 27.36
C CYS A 320 17.37 -5.47 28.88
N SER A 321 18.63 -5.39 29.33
CA SER A 321 18.97 -5.35 30.75
C SER A 321 18.76 -3.94 31.34
N LYS A 322 18.63 -3.82 32.66
CA LYS A 322 18.56 -2.52 33.36
C LYS A 322 19.85 -1.70 33.21
N GLU A 323 20.97 -2.37 32.93
CA GLU A 323 22.27 -1.75 32.72
C GLU A 323 22.45 -1.25 31.27
N GLN A 324 21.73 -1.82 30.31
CA GLN A 324 21.73 -1.42 28.90
C GLN A 324 20.27 -1.35 28.37
N PRO A 325 19.55 -0.26 28.70
CA PRO A 325 18.16 -0.12 28.32
C PRO A 325 18.03 0.10 26.80
N CYS A 326 17.20 -0.71 26.14
CA CYS A 326 16.87 -0.51 24.74
C CYS A 326 16.06 0.78 24.57
N SER A 327 16.62 1.76 23.86
CA SER A 327 15.88 2.97 23.51
C SER A 327 14.78 2.61 22.51
N GLY A 328 13.51 2.70 22.88
CA GLY A 328 12.38 2.54 21.95
C GLY A 328 11.75 1.15 21.84
N LEU A 329 12.41 0.09 22.30
CA LEU A 329 11.78 -1.22 22.52
C LEU A 329 11.15 -1.25 23.92
N ASN A 330 9.89 -1.64 24.01
CA ASN A 330 9.09 -1.64 25.24
C ASN A 330 8.17 -2.86 25.29
N LYS A 331 7.46 -3.05 26.42
CA LYS A 331 6.43 -4.10 26.55
C LYS A 331 5.39 -4.09 25.41
N HIS A 332 5.12 -2.94 24.81
CA HIS A 332 4.16 -2.77 23.71
C HIS A 332 4.81 -2.67 22.32
N ALA A 333 6.13 -2.67 22.22
CA ALA A 333 6.89 -2.56 20.96
C ALA A 333 8.14 -3.44 21.05
N HIS A 334 8.01 -4.71 20.63
CA HIS A 334 9.07 -5.71 20.72
C HIS A 334 8.93 -6.78 19.62
N PHE A 335 10.01 -7.54 19.39
CA PHE A 335 10.08 -8.59 18.37
C PHE A 335 9.89 -10.02 18.92
N LEU A 336 9.51 -10.22 20.18
CA LEU A 336 9.22 -11.55 20.77
C LEU A 336 8.02 -12.25 20.11
N ASN A 337 6.97 -11.51 19.77
CA ASN A 337 5.71 -12.05 19.26
C ASN A 337 5.42 -11.49 17.87
N PHE A 338 5.06 -12.36 16.93
CA PHE A 338 4.78 -11.98 15.54
C PHE A 338 3.80 -10.79 15.41
N CYS A 339 2.68 -10.79 16.14
CA CYS A 339 1.70 -9.71 16.07
C CYS A 339 2.24 -8.37 16.58
N ILE A 340 3.07 -8.38 17.62
CA ILE A 340 3.66 -7.15 18.18
C ILE A 340 4.84 -6.69 17.32
N ALA A 341 5.57 -7.62 16.70
CA ALA A 341 6.56 -7.33 15.65
C ALA A 341 5.92 -6.58 14.47
N LEU A 342 4.75 -7.02 14.00
CA LEU A 342 4.00 -6.32 12.95
C LEU A 342 3.57 -4.91 13.35
N LEU A 343 3.10 -4.71 14.58
CA LEU A 343 2.75 -3.38 15.10
C LEU A 343 3.98 -2.49 15.25
N THR A 344 5.11 -3.07 15.66
CA THR A 344 6.40 -2.36 15.77
C THR A 344 6.92 -1.94 14.40
N LEU A 345 6.81 -2.80 13.39
CA LEU A 345 7.13 -2.46 12.00
C LEU A 345 6.17 -1.42 11.43
N PHE A 346 4.87 -1.51 11.75
CA PHE A 346 3.89 -0.49 11.35
C PHE A 346 4.26 0.87 11.92
N ARG A 347 4.66 0.92 13.19
CA ARG A 347 5.17 2.13 13.85
C ARG A 347 6.40 2.69 13.12
N VAL A 348 7.37 1.85 12.80
CA VAL A 348 8.56 2.25 12.00
C VAL A 348 8.16 2.76 10.61
N ALA A 349 7.20 2.12 9.94
CA ALA A 349 6.72 2.54 8.62
C ALA A 349 5.95 3.87 8.64
N THR A 350 5.33 4.22 9.77
CA THR A 350 4.77 5.57 9.98
C THR A 350 5.83 6.63 10.28
N GLY A 351 7.11 6.24 10.41
CA GLY A 351 8.22 7.12 10.73
C GLY A 351 8.29 7.50 12.21
N ASP A 352 7.56 6.81 13.09
CA ASP A 352 7.51 7.12 14.52
C ASP A 352 8.61 6.37 15.30
N ASN A 353 9.56 7.14 15.86
CA ASN A 353 10.60 6.68 16.78
C ASN A 353 11.38 5.44 16.28
N TRP A 354 11.63 5.37 14.96
CA TRP A 354 12.38 4.29 14.35
C TRP A 354 13.87 4.38 14.71
N ASN A 355 14.37 5.61 14.89
CA ASN A 355 15.75 5.87 15.29
C ASN A 355 16.07 5.23 16.65
N GLY A 356 15.15 5.32 17.61
CA GLY A 356 15.29 4.63 18.89
C GLY A 356 15.47 3.12 18.68
N ILE A 357 14.55 2.51 17.93
CA ILE A 357 14.54 1.06 17.68
C ILE A 357 15.84 0.57 17.03
N MET A 358 16.49 1.38 16.18
CA MET A 358 17.77 0.99 15.54
C MET A 358 19.01 1.21 16.40
N LYS A 359 18.96 2.04 17.46
CA LYS A 359 20.09 2.28 18.37
C LYS A 359 20.39 1.11 19.33
N VAL A 360 19.65 0.02 19.20
CA VAL A 360 19.74 -1.13 20.09
C VAL A 360 20.89 -2.09 19.68
N SER A 361 21.49 -1.90 18.51
CA SER A 361 22.61 -2.73 18.03
C SER A 361 23.96 -2.04 18.24
N ASP A 362 24.50 -2.11 19.45
CA ASP A 362 25.95 -1.96 19.74
C ASP A 362 26.37 -3.05 20.74
#